data_AF-A0A1J0R015-F1
#
_entry.id   AF-A0A1J0R015-F1
#
_cell.length_a   1.000
_cell.length_b   1.000
_cell.length_c   1.000
_cell.angle_alpha   90.00
_cell.angle_beta   90.00
_cell.angle_gamma   90.00
#
_symmetry.space_group_name_H-M   'P 1'
#
loop_
_entity.id
_entity.type
_entity.pdbx_description
1 polymer ?
#
loop_
_entity_poly.entity_id
_entity_poly.type
_entity_poly.pdbx_seq_one_letter_code
_entity_poly.pdbx_strand_id
1 'polypeptide(L)' 'MSALTGKTMDEITAEYDGQGYGKFKDAVAEPIQKRYDEISADKAYLQEVLTSGAERAEAIAYRTMLKIRKKIGYAPLKL' A
#
# COMPACT_ATOMS: atom_id res chain seq x y z
N MET A 1 -17.04 0.35 4.85
CA MET A 1 -17.74 1.23 3.89
C MET A 1 -17.40 2.70 4.06
N SER A 2 -17.57 3.33 5.22
CA SER A 2 -17.31 4.78 5.38
C SER A 2 -15.94 5.25 4.87
N ALA A 3 -14.85 4.56 5.22
CA ALA A 3 -13.50 4.90 4.73
C ALA A 3 -13.29 4.67 3.22
N LEU A 4 -14.11 3.84 2.58
CA LEU A 4 -14.01 3.51 1.16
C LEU A 4 -14.92 4.40 0.29
N THR A 5 -16.07 4.81 0.83
CA THR A 5 -17.12 5.52 0.07
C THR A 5 -17.34 6.96 0.54
N GLY A 6 -16.81 7.36 1.69
CA GLY A 6 -17.07 8.66 2.31
C GLY A 6 -18.45 8.79 2.96
N LYS A 7 -19.30 7.76 2.88
CA LYS A 7 -20.64 7.75 3.48
C LYS A 7 -20.56 7.78 5.01
N THR A 8 -21.54 8.43 5.64
CA THR A 8 -21.77 8.39 7.08
C THR A 8 -22.24 7.00 7.53
N MET A 9 -22.14 6.71 8.83
CA MET A 9 -22.61 5.42 9.34
C MET A 9 -24.12 5.26 9.20
N ASP A 10 -24.89 6.33 9.38
CA ASP A 10 -26.35 6.27 9.25
C ASP A 10 -26.79 5.90 7.82
N GLU A 11 -26.12 6.47 6.81
CA GLU A 11 -26.37 6.12 5.40
C GLU A 11 -26.03 4.65 5.13
N ILE A 12 -24.91 4.15 5.68
CA ILE A 12 -24.47 2.76 5.51
C ILE A 12 -25.44 1.81 6.22
N THR A 13 -25.87 2.14 7.44
CA THR A 13 -26.80 1.32 8.20
C THR A 13 -28.15 1.24 7.51
N ALA A 14 -28.66 2.36 6.99
CA ALA A 14 -29.89 2.37 6.19
C ALA A 14 -29.76 1.57 4.89
N GLU A 15 -28.62 1.67 4.20
CA GLU A 15 -28.38 0.98 2.93
C GLU A 15 -28.33 -0.55 3.09
N TYR A 16 -27.81 -1.05 4.20
CA TYR A 16 -27.65 -2.50 4.44
C TYR A 16 -28.65 -3.08 5.45
N ASP A 17 -29.64 -2.30 5.90
CA ASP A 17 -30.68 -2.78 6.80
C ASP A 17 -31.48 -3.93 6.18
N GLY A 18 -31.74 -4.98 6.97
CA GLY A 18 -32.44 -6.19 6.52
C GLY A 18 -31.71 -7.04 5.46
N GLN A 19 -30.52 -6.65 4.97
CA GLN A 19 -29.80 -7.36 3.91
C GLN A 19 -28.88 -8.49 4.41
N GLY A 20 -28.58 -8.50 5.71
CA GLY A 20 -27.69 -9.46 6.35
C GLY A 20 -26.20 -9.18 6.13
N TYR A 21 -25.36 -9.78 6.98
CA TYR A 21 -23.92 -9.48 7.01
C TYR A 21 -23.12 -9.99 5.80
N GLY A 22 -23.65 -10.97 5.04
CA GLY A 22 -22.98 -11.49 3.85
C GLY A 22 -22.82 -10.41 2.78
N LYS A 23 -23.93 -9.81 2.35
CA LYS A 23 -23.93 -8.72 1.37
C LYS A 23 -23.09 -7.51 1.79
N PHE A 24 -23.10 -7.18 3.08
CA PHE A 24 -22.25 -6.11 3.61
C PHE A 24 -20.76 -6.44 3.47
N LYS A 25 -20.35 -7.68 3.77
CA LYS A 25 -18.95 -8.11 3.62
C LYS A 25 -18.51 -8.10 2.16
N ASP A 26 -19.36 -8.60 1.26
CA ASP A 26 -19.08 -8.60 -0.18
C ASP A 26 -18.88 -7.17 -0.70
N ALA A 27 -19.77 -6.25 -0.31
CA ALA A 27 -19.65 -4.85 -0.69
C ALA A 27 -18.39 -4.13 -0.17
N VAL A 28 -17.81 -4.61 0.94
CA VAL A 28 -16.54 -4.10 1.47
C VAL A 28 -15.34 -4.74 0.74
N ALA A 29 -15.44 -6.02 0.40
CA ALA A 29 -14.37 -6.78 -0.22
C ALA A 29 -14.19 -6.47 -1.71
N GLU A 30 -15.29 -6.35 -2.47
CA GLU A 30 -15.27 -6.14 -3.93
C GLU A 30 -14.44 -4.91 -4.36
N PRO A 31 -14.57 -3.72 -3.74
CA PRO A 31 -13.77 -2.56 -4.14
C PRO A 31 -12.26 -2.79 -3.94
N ILE A 32 -11.89 -3.50 -2.88
CA ILE A 32 -10.48 -3.80 -2.56
C ILE A 32 -9.93 -4.82 -3.56
N GLN A 33 -10.66 -5.91 -3.82
CA GLN A 33 -10.27 -6.94 -4.78
C GLN A 33 -10.13 -6.36 -6.19
N LYS A 34 -11.12 -5.59 -6.64
CA LYS A 34 -11.08 -4.90 -7.93
C LYS A 34 -9.85 -4.00 -8.04
N ARG A 35 -9.57 -3.20 -7.01
CA ARG A 35 -8.40 -2.30 -7.02
C ARG A 35 -7.08 -3.08 -7.03
N TYR A 36 -7.03 -4.19 -6.29
CA TYR A 36 -5.89 -5.10 -6.30
C TYR A 36 -5.66 -5.69 -7.69
N ASP A 37 -6.71 -6.17 -8.36
CA ASP A 37 -6.63 -6.77 -9.69
C ASP A 37 -6.20 -5.74 -10.74
N GLU A 38 -6.76 -4.53 -10.69
CA GLU A 38 -6.36 -3.39 -11.54
C GLU A 38 -4.85 -3.12 -11.43
N ILE A 39 -4.33 -2.97 -10.21
CA ILE A 39 -2.90 -2.67 -9.96
C ILE A 39 -2.03 -3.88 -10.31
N SER A 40 -2.48 -5.10 -9.98
CA SER A 40 -1.71 -6.33 -10.18
C SER A 40 -1.54 -6.70 -11.65
N ALA A 41 -2.53 -6.33 -12.48
CA ALA A 41 -2.48 -6.49 -13.93
C ALA A 41 -1.51 -5.50 -14.60
N ASP A 42 -1.36 -4.30 -14.05
CA ASP A 42 -0.44 -3.28 -14.58
C ASP A 42 1.01 -3.50 -14.12
N LYS A 43 1.72 -4.36 -14.86
CA LYS A 43 3.13 -4.67 -14.57
C LYS A 43 4.06 -3.47 -14.75
N ALA A 44 3.73 -2.55 -15.66
CA ALA A 44 4.57 -1.37 -15.91
C ALA A 44 4.49 -0.42 -14.70
N TYR A 45 3.28 -0.15 -14.22
CA TYR A 45 3.06 0.66 -13.02
C TYR A 45 3.73 0.04 -11.78
N LEU A 46 3.59 -1.28 -11.58
CA LEU A 46 4.26 -1.98 -10.47
C LEU A 46 5.78 -1.81 -10.54
N GLN A 47 6.38 -2.00 -11.73
CA GLN A 47 7.80 -1.83 -11.92
C GLN A 47 8.25 -0.39 -11.61
N GLU A 48 7.51 0.60 -12.07
CA GLU A 48 7.79 2.02 -11.80
C GLU A 48 7.77 2.32 -10.30
N VAL A 49 6.69 1.92 -9.61
CA VAL A 49 6.51 2.17 -8.17
C VAL A 49 7.60 1.49 -7.35
N LEU A 50 7.93 0.23 -7.66
CA LEU A 50 8.97 -0.52 -6.96
C LEU A 50 10.36 0.07 -7.22
N THR A 51 10.66 0.45 -8.46
CA THR A 51 11.96 1.06 -8.82
C THR A 51 12.14 2.40 -8.09
N SER A 52 11.15 3.29 -8.20
CA SER A 52 11.17 4.59 -7.52
C SER A 52 11.20 4.44 -5.99
N GLY A 53 10.49 3.43 -5.45
CA GLY A 53 10.53 3.09 -4.03
C GLY A 53 11.91 2.63 -3.57
N ALA A 54 12.56 1.76 -4.34
CA ALA A 54 13.90 1.26 -4.07
C ALA A 54 14.93 2.38 -4.07
N GLU A 55 14.91 3.27 -5.06
CA GLU A 55 15.82 4.44 -5.14
C GLU A 55 15.73 5.32 -3.88
N ARG A 56 14.50 5.63 -3.45
CA ARG A 56 14.28 6.43 -2.22
C ARG A 56 14.78 5.70 -0.98
N ALA A 57 14.46 4.41 -0.86
CA ALA A 57 14.86 3.59 0.28
C ALA A 57 16.39 3.45 0.34
N GLU A 58 17.04 3.24 -0.80
CA GLU A 58 18.50 3.13 -0.92
C GLU A 58 19.17 4.44 -0.49
N ALA A 59 18.70 5.60 -0.97
CA ALA A 59 19.26 6.90 -0.59
C ALA A 59 19.23 7.13 0.93
N ILE A 60 18.17 6.67 1.61
CA ILE A 60 18.04 6.75 3.07
C ILE A 60 18.98 5.74 3.75
N ALA A 61 18.93 4.48 3.33
CA ALA A 61 19.70 3.39 3.91
C ALA A 61 21.21 3.61 3.76
N TYR A 62 21.65 4.12 2.62
CA TYR A 62 23.05 4.40 2.30
C TYR A 62 23.70 5.32 3.34
N ARG A 63 23.00 6.37 3.77
CA ARG A 63 23.50 7.32 4.80
C ARG A 63 23.76 6.61 6.13
N THR A 64 22.87 5.73 6.54
CA THR A 64 23.01 4.96 7.78
C THR A 64 24.14 3.95 7.65
N MET A 65 24.19 3.22 6.53
CA MET A 65 25.22 2.21 6.29
C MET A 65 26.63 2.79 6.18
N LEU A 66 26.80 3.97 5.60
CA LEU A 66 28.08 4.68 5.60
C LEU A 66 28.59 4.94 7.03
N LYS A 67 27.71 5.40 7.93
CA LYS A 67 28.07 5.65 9.33
C LYS A 67 28.48 4.36 10.04
N ILE A 68 27.71 3.28 9.85
CA ILE A 68 27.99 1.98 10.46
C ILE A 68 29.32 1.43 9.95
N ARG A 69 29.53 1.40 8.63
CA ARG A 69 30.77 0.91 8.02
C ARG A 69 31.99 1.66 8.53
N LYS A 70 31.92 2.99 8.64
CA LYS A 70 32.99 3.79 9.24
C LYS A 70 33.28 3.39 10.69
N LYS A 71 32.25 3.15 11.51
CA LYS A 71 32.41 2.79 12.93
C LYS A 71 33.03 1.41 13.14
N ILE A 72 32.78 0.46 12.23
CA ILE A 72 33.30 -0.91 12.33
C ILE A 72 34.56 -1.16 11.48
N GLY A 73 35.13 -0.11 10.88
CA GLY A 73 36.39 -0.19 10.12
C GLY A 73 36.26 -0.75 8.70
N TYR A 74 35.04 -0.78 8.13
CA TYR A 74 34.82 -1.24 6.75
C TYR A 74 34.96 -0.11 5.74
N ALA A 75 35.39 -0.46 4.53
CA ALA A 75 35.46 0.46 3.40
C ALA A 75 34.07 1.04 3.06
N PRO A 76 33.99 2.31 2.59
CA PRO A 76 32.73 2.94 2.24
C PRO A 76 32.02 2.18 1.11
N LEU A 77 30.68 2.22 1.13
CA LEU A 77 29.88 1.72 0.01
C LEU A 77 30.19 2.57 -1.23
N LYS A 78 30.50 1.92 -2.35
CA LYS A 78 30.47 2.58 -3.65
C LYS A 78 29.01 2.69 -4.09
N LEU A 79 28.62 3.90 -4.50
CA LEU A 79 27.41 4.12 -5.29
C LEU A 79 27.65 3.60 -6.71
#